data_AF-A0A286XIZ0-F1
#
_entry.id   AF-A0A286XIZ0-F1
#
_cell.length_a   1.000
_cell.length_b   1.000
_cell.length_c   1.000
_cell.angle_alpha   90.00
_cell.angle_beta   90.00
_cell.angle_gamma   90.00
#
_symmetry.space_group_name_H-M   'P 1'
#
loop_
_entity.id
_entity.type
_entity.pdbx_description
1 polymer ?
#
loop_
_entity_poly.entity_id
_entity_poly.type
_entity_poly.pdbx_seq_one_letter_code
_entity_poly.pdbx_strand_id
1 'polypeptide(L)'
;YMLLCKIMLNTPEDVQALVSGKLALRYAGRQTEALKCVAQASKNRSLADFEKALTDYRAELRDDPIISTHLAKLYDNLLEQNLIRVIEPFSRVQADVERKLSQMILDKKFHGILDQGEGVLIIFDEPPVDKTYEAALETIQNMSKVVDSLYNKAKKLT
;
A
#
# COMPACT_ATOMS: atom_id res chain seq x y z
N TYR A 1 16.89 -3.03 -15.86
CA TYR A 1 15.45 -3.38 -15.81
C TYR A 1 15.13 -4.74 -15.19
N MET A 2 15.72 -5.86 -15.62
CA MET A 2 15.41 -7.19 -15.03
C MET A 2 15.52 -7.22 -13.50
N LEU A 3 16.60 -6.66 -12.95
CA LEU A 3 16.79 -6.57 -11.49
C LEU A 3 15.72 -5.69 -10.83
N LEU A 4 15.34 -4.57 -11.47
CA LEU A 4 14.29 -3.68 -10.97
C LEU A 4 12.94 -4.42 -10.89
N CYS A 5 12.57 -5.19 -11.90
CA CYS A 5 11.34 -5.99 -11.87
C CYS A 5 11.33 -7.00 -10.72
N LYS A 6 12.49 -7.62 -10.44
CA LYS A 6 12.62 -8.54 -9.29
C LYS A 6 12.46 -7.84 -7.95
N ILE A 7 12.97 -6.62 -7.81
CA ILE A 7 12.75 -5.77 -6.62
C ILE A 7 11.26 -5.43 -6.50
N MET A 8 10.60 -5.04 -7.59
CA MET A 8 9.15 -4.74 -7.58
C MET A 8 8.28 -5.96 -7.21
N LEU A 9 8.74 -7.17 -7.52
CA LEU A 9 8.06 -8.43 -7.18
C LEU A 9 8.29 -8.87 -5.72
N ASN A 10 8.91 -8.02 -4.88
CA ASN A 10 9.26 -8.33 -3.49
C ASN A 10 10.16 -9.57 -3.34
N THR A 11 11.00 -9.88 -4.34
CA THR A 11 12.03 -10.93 -4.23
C THR A 11 13.45 -10.35 -4.37
N PRO A 12 13.88 -9.46 -3.45
CA PRO A 12 15.22 -8.87 -3.50
C PRO A 12 16.35 -9.90 -3.31
N GLU A 13 16.07 -11.07 -2.75
CA GLU A 13 17.04 -12.18 -2.60
C GLU A 13 17.53 -12.69 -3.96
N ASP A 14 16.63 -12.78 -4.94
CA ASP A 14 16.96 -13.21 -6.29
C ASP A 14 17.95 -12.25 -6.95
N VAL A 15 17.90 -10.96 -6.60
CA VAL A 15 18.80 -9.94 -7.18
C VAL A 15 20.25 -10.21 -6.79
N GLN A 16 20.52 -10.62 -5.54
CA GLN A 16 21.88 -10.96 -5.13
C GLN A 16 22.41 -12.17 -5.91
N ALA A 17 21.59 -13.22 -6.03
CA ALA A 17 21.96 -14.41 -6.79
C ALA A 17 22.18 -14.12 -8.28
N LEU A 18 21.33 -13.28 -8.87
CA LEU A 18 21.43 -12.88 -10.28
C LEU A 18 22.68 -12.05 -10.56
N VAL A 19 23.02 -11.10 -9.68
CA VAL A 19 24.22 -10.26 -9.81
C VAL A 19 25.50 -11.08 -9.65
N SER A 20 25.50 -12.11 -8.81
CA SER A 20 26.62 -13.05 -8.66
C SER A 20 26.75 -14.07 -9.80
N GLY A 21 25.79 -14.11 -10.73
CA GLY A 21 25.82 -15.01 -11.88
C GLY A 21 26.91 -14.65 -12.90
N LYS A 22 27.52 -15.67 -13.53
CA LYS A 22 28.58 -15.51 -14.54
C LYS A 22 28.22 -14.55 -15.70
N LEU A 23 26.95 -14.50 -16.08
CA LEU A 23 26.44 -13.60 -17.13
C LEU A 23 26.31 -12.16 -16.65
N ALA A 24 25.91 -11.93 -15.40
CA ALA A 24 25.75 -10.60 -14.83
C ALA A 24 27.10 -9.92 -14.56
N LEU A 25 28.15 -10.69 -14.25
CA LEU A 25 29.52 -10.17 -14.11
C LEU A 25 30.03 -9.47 -15.38
N ARG A 26 29.55 -9.85 -16.57
CA ARG A 26 29.89 -9.16 -17.83
C ARG A 26 29.23 -7.79 -17.97
N TYR A 27 28.12 -7.58 -17.28
CA TYR A 27 27.38 -6.32 -17.23
C TYR A 27 27.57 -5.60 -15.89
N ALA A 28 28.57 -6.01 -15.11
CA ALA A 28 28.90 -5.37 -13.84
C ALA A 28 29.30 -3.91 -14.08
N GLY A 29 28.74 -3.02 -13.28
CA GLY A 29 28.99 -1.59 -13.35
C GLY A 29 28.18 -0.83 -12.32
N ARG A 30 28.32 0.49 -12.33
CA ARG A 30 27.71 1.37 -11.32
C ARG A 30 26.17 1.25 -11.25
N GLN A 31 25.51 0.98 -12.38
CA GLN A 31 24.07 0.71 -12.44
C GLN A 31 23.68 -0.58 -11.69
N THR A 32 24.50 -1.63 -11.76
CA THR A 32 24.25 -2.89 -11.04
C THR A 32 24.49 -2.74 -9.54
N GLU A 33 25.47 -1.93 -9.14
CA GLU A 33 25.72 -1.61 -7.74
C GLU A 33 24.58 -0.79 -7.15
N ALA A 34 24.10 0.23 -7.87
CA ALA A 34 22.93 1.02 -7.47
C ALA A 34 21.71 0.14 -7.19
N LEU A 35 21.36 -0.76 -8.13
CA LEU A 35 20.23 -1.68 -7.97
C LEU A 35 20.45 -2.70 -6.85
N LYS A 36 21.71 -3.10 -6.58
CA LYS A 36 22.05 -3.98 -5.45
C LYS A 36 21.84 -3.27 -4.12
N CYS A 37 22.26 -2.01 -3.99
CA CYS A 37 22.03 -1.19 -2.79
C CYS A 37 20.53 -0.98 -2.54
N VAL A 38 19.77 -0.66 -3.59
CA VAL A 38 18.31 -0.53 -3.52
C VAL A 38 17.63 -1.85 -3.12
N ALA A 39 18.05 -2.97 -3.70
CA ALA A 39 17.54 -4.29 -3.31
C ALA A 39 17.84 -4.62 -1.84
N GLN A 40 19.04 -4.28 -1.36
CA GLN A 40 19.41 -4.49 0.04
C GLN A 40 18.61 -3.59 1.00
N ALA A 41 18.41 -2.32 0.65
CA ALA A 41 17.59 -1.39 1.41
C ALA A 41 16.12 -1.87 1.48
N SER A 42 15.58 -2.32 0.34
CA SER A 42 14.24 -2.92 0.26
C SER A 42 14.13 -4.20 1.11
N LYS A 43 15.16 -5.05 1.11
CA LYS A 43 15.21 -6.28 1.93
C LYS A 43 15.23 -5.96 3.42
N ASN A 44 16.04 -5.00 3.82
CA ASN A 44 16.15 -4.55 5.21
C ASN A 44 14.98 -3.65 5.64
N ARG A 45 14.10 -3.28 4.70
CA ARG A 45 13.00 -2.32 4.86
C ARG A 45 13.42 -0.96 5.42
N SER A 46 14.67 -0.57 5.13
CA SER A 46 15.29 0.65 5.64
C SER A 46 15.07 1.80 4.65
N LEU A 47 14.21 2.75 5.01
CA LEU A 47 14.00 3.96 4.22
C LEU A 47 15.25 4.85 4.17
N ALA A 48 16.01 4.91 5.27
CA ALA A 48 17.24 5.69 5.33
C ALA A 48 18.29 5.17 4.34
N ASP A 49 18.47 3.85 4.26
CA ASP A 49 19.40 3.24 3.28
C ASP A 49 18.92 3.45 1.85
N PHE A 50 17.60 3.47 1.65
CA PHE A 50 16.99 3.69 0.35
C PHE A 50 17.21 5.14 -0.15
N GLU A 51 16.99 6.13 0.70
CA GLU A 51 17.26 7.54 0.39
C GLU A 51 18.74 7.81 0.15
N LYS A 52 19.61 7.17 0.95
CA LYS A 52 21.05 7.24 0.75
C LYS A 52 21.44 6.67 -0.62
N ALA A 53 20.93 5.49 -0.98
CA ALA A 53 21.19 4.89 -2.29
C ALA A 53 20.67 5.76 -3.45
N LEU A 54 19.49 6.39 -3.31
CA LEU A 54 18.96 7.34 -4.29
C LEU A 54 19.82 8.59 -4.47
N THR A 55 20.48 9.04 -3.39
CA THR A 55 21.35 10.23 -3.41
C THR A 55 22.71 9.90 -4.02
N ASP A 56 23.32 8.79 -3.61
CA ASP A 56 24.66 8.35 -4.05
C ASP A 56 24.68 7.94 -5.53
N TYR A 57 23.58 7.34 -6.01
CA TYR A 57 23.43 6.85 -7.39
C TYR A 57 22.41 7.66 -8.20
N ARG A 58 22.36 8.98 -7.94
CA ARG A 58 21.37 9.87 -8.57
C ARG A 58 21.43 9.86 -10.10
N ALA A 59 22.61 9.84 -10.68
CA ALA A 59 22.77 9.79 -12.14
C ALA A 59 22.18 8.50 -12.71
N GLU A 60 22.48 7.34 -12.12
CA GLU A 60 22.00 6.06 -12.63
C GLU A 60 20.49 5.83 -12.41
N LEU A 61 19.91 6.42 -11.35
CA LEU A 61 18.54 6.14 -10.93
C LEU A 61 17.52 7.23 -11.33
N ARG A 62 17.95 8.49 -11.54
CA ARG A 62 17.07 9.58 -12.01
C ARG A 62 17.15 9.85 -13.50
N ASP A 63 18.25 9.52 -14.18
CA ASP A 63 18.40 9.82 -15.61
C ASP A 63 17.43 8.99 -16.46
N ASP A 64 16.92 7.87 -15.92
CA ASP A 64 15.90 7.06 -16.55
C ASP A 64 14.51 7.31 -15.91
N PRO A 65 13.56 7.91 -16.65
CA PRO A 65 12.19 8.16 -16.17
C PRO A 65 11.44 6.89 -15.76
N ILE A 66 11.70 5.76 -16.42
CA ILE A 66 11.06 4.48 -16.11
C ILE A 66 11.57 3.98 -14.77
N ILE A 67 12.88 4.01 -14.54
CA ILE A 67 13.44 3.59 -13.25
C ILE A 67 12.95 4.51 -12.13
N SER A 68 12.98 5.82 -12.33
CA SER A 68 12.54 6.79 -11.32
C SER A 68 11.07 6.60 -10.92
N THR A 69 10.17 6.33 -11.86
CA THR A 69 8.74 6.10 -11.56
C THR A 69 8.51 4.82 -10.76
N HIS A 70 9.24 3.75 -11.06
CA HIS A 70 9.14 2.49 -10.31
C HIS A 70 9.77 2.60 -8.92
N LEU A 71 10.87 3.33 -8.77
CA LEU A 71 11.49 3.60 -7.47
C LEU A 71 10.60 4.46 -6.57
N ALA A 72 9.89 5.45 -7.13
CA ALA A 72 8.91 6.22 -6.37
C ALA A 72 7.79 5.32 -5.82
N LYS A 73 7.24 4.43 -6.65
CA LYS A 73 6.23 3.45 -6.21
C LYS A 73 6.77 2.50 -5.13
N LEU A 74 8.02 2.06 -5.26
CA LEU A 74 8.65 1.22 -4.26
C LEU A 74 8.86 1.96 -2.94
N TYR A 75 9.27 3.22 -2.99
CA TYR A 75 9.41 4.08 -1.82
C TYR A 75 8.06 4.24 -1.11
N ASP A 76 7.00 4.55 -1.86
CA ASP A 76 5.64 4.67 -1.34
C ASP A 76 5.18 3.39 -0.63
N ASN A 77 5.35 2.23 -1.29
CA ASN A 77 4.99 0.93 -0.71
C ASN A 77 5.79 0.62 0.55
N LEU A 78 7.09 0.93 0.57
CA LEU A 78 7.94 0.67 1.72
C LEU A 78 7.59 1.58 2.90
N LEU A 79 7.29 2.85 2.62
CA LEU A 79 6.82 3.80 3.61
C LEU A 79 5.48 3.35 4.20
N GLU A 80 4.52 2.93 3.38
CA GLU A 80 3.24 2.42 3.84
C GLU A 80 3.39 1.20 4.75
N GLN A 81 4.20 0.21 4.36
CA GLN A 81 4.44 -0.98 5.19
C GLN A 81 5.09 -0.64 6.52
N ASN A 82 6.04 0.31 6.53
CA ASN A 82 6.67 0.76 7.77
C ASN A 82 5.69 1.54 8.65
N LEU A 83 4.85 2.39 8.06
CA LEU A 83 3.82 3.13 8.78
C LEU A 83 2.82 2.18 9.44
N ILE A 84 2.26 1.20 8.72
CA ILE A 84 1.33 0.22 9.29
C ILE A 84 1.94 -0.46 10.52
N ARG A 85 3.20 -0.92 10.42
CA ARG A 85 3.89 -1.60 11.52
C ARG A 85 4.11 -0.70 12.74
N VAL A 86 4.41 0.57 12.52
CA VAL A 86 4.61 1.54 13.60
C VAL A 86 3.29 1.92 14.24
N ILE A 87 2.20 1.94 13.48
CA ILE A 87 0.89 2.46 13.86
C ILE A 87 0.03 1.38 14.54
N GLU A 88 0.08 0.13 14.06
CA GLU A 88 -0.69 -1.01 14.59
C GLU A 88 -0.67 -1.18 16.14
N PRO A 89 0.46 -1.05 16.86
CA PRO A 89 0.46 -1.24 18.31
C PRO A 89 -0.02 -0.04 19.13
N PHE A 90 -0.27 1.14 18.54
CA PHE A 90 -0.58 2.35 19.30
C PHE A 90 -1.91 2.96 18.90
N SER A 91 -2.82 3.16 19.84
CA SER A 91 -4.11 3.83 19.55
C SER A 91 -3.98 5.31 19.21
N ARG A 92 -2.88 5.97 19.61
CA ARG A 92 -2.62 7.39 19.42
C ARG A 92 -1.16 7.61 19.01
N VAL A 93 -0.92 8.18 17.84
CA VAL A 93 0.43 8.45 17.32
C VAL A 93 0.53 9.91 16.87
N GLN A 94 1.54 10.63 17.35
CA GLN A 94 1.91 11.93 16.79
C GLN A 94 2.73 11.68 15.52
N ALA A 95 2.24 12.14 14.37
CA ALA A 95 2.85 11.81 13.09
C ALA A 95 3.01 13.05 12.22
N ASP A 96 4.23 13.30 11.76
CA ASP A 96 4.59 14.38 10.85
C ASP A 96 4.26 14.06 9.38
N VAL A 97 3.70 12.87 9.12
CA VAL A 97 3.42 12.34 7.77
C VAL A 97 1.93 12.37 7.44
N GLU A 98 1.27 13.48 7.75
CA GLU A 98 -0.19 13.67 7.63
C GLU A 98 -0.72 13.26 6.25
N ARG A 99 -0.13 13.78 5.17
CA ARG A 99 -0.64 13.55 3.81
C ARG A 99 -0.69 12.07 3.43
N LYS A 100 0.33 11.30 3.81
CA LYS A 100 0.40 9.87 3.49
C LYS A 100 -0.58 9.07 4.35
N LEU A 101 -0.73 9.42 5.62
CA LEU A 101 -1.70 8.79 6.51
C LEU A 101 -3.15 9.06 6.06
N SER A 102 -3.46 10.30 5.68
CA SER A 102 -4.76 10.66 5.11
C SER A 102 -5.05 9.86 3.84
N GLN A 103 -4.05 9.66 2.97
CA GLN A 103 -4.19 8.80 1.79
C GLN A 103 -4.47 7.34 2.19
N MET A 104 -3.75 6.78 3.16
CA MET A 104 -3.93 5.40 3.61
C MET A 104 -5.30 5.15 4.27
N ILE A 105 -5.85 6.14 4.97
CA ILE A 105 -7.22 6.10 5.52
C ILE A 105 -8.24 6.07 4.37
N LEU A 106 -8.06 6.94 3.37
CA LEU A 106 -8.93 6.97 2.17
C LEU A 106 -8.88 5.65 1.38
N ASP A 107 -7.69 5.04 1.30
CA ASP A 107 -7.47 3.74 0.66
C ASP A 107 -7.93 2.55 1.52
N LYS A 108 -8.57 2.79 2.68
CA LYS A 108 -9.05 1.79 3.64
C LYS A 108 -7.99 0.79 4.10
N LYS A 109 -6.73 1.22 4.21
CA LYS A 109 -5.62 0.37 4.69
C LYS A 109 -5.69 0.14 6.19
N PHE A 110 -6.20 1.12 6.93
CA PHE A 110 -6.49 1.03 8.36
C PHE A 110 -7.63 2.00 8.70
N HIS A 111 -8.27 1.79 9.85
CA HIS A 111 -9.35 2.65 10.33
C HIS A 111 -8.78 3.67 11.31
N GLY A 112 -8.91 4.95 10.99
CA GLY A 112 -8.39 6.02 11.84
C GLY A 112 -8.92 7.38 11.45
N ILE A 113 -8.82 8.33 12.38
CA ILE A 113 -9.13 9.74 12.17
C ILE A 113 -7.87 10.54 12.49
N LEU A 114 -7.59 11.54 11.66
CA LEU A 114 -6.49 12.46 11.87
C LEU A 114 -7.02 13.75 12.52
N ASP A 115 -6.54 14.05 13.72
CA ASP A 115 -6.83 15.29 14.42
C ASP A 115 -5.78 16.33 14.03
N GLN A 116 -6.19 17.27 13.17
CA GLN A 116 -5.33 18.36 12.68
C GLN A 116 -5.03 19.42 13.72
N GLY A 117 -5.84 19.55 14.79
CA GLY A 117 -5.61 20.53 15.84
C GLY A 117 -4.44 20.14 16.75
N GLU A 118 -4.40 18.87 17.13
CA GLU A 118 -3.36 18.30 18.01
C GLU A 118 -2.21 17.64 17.23
N GLY A 119 -2.35 17.44 15.92
CA GLY A 119 -1.36 16.78 15.07
C GLY A 119 -1.22 15.28 15.34
N VAL A 120 -2.35 14.62 15.63
CA VAL A 120 -2.39 13.24 16.13
C VAL A 120 -3.25 12.36 15.25
N LEU A 121 -2.75 11.16 14.95
CA LEU A 121 -3.53 10.06 14.41
C LEU A 121 -4.17 9.23 15.54
N ILE A 122 -5.49 9.07 15.48
CA ILE A 122 -6.25 8.18 16.36
C ILE A 122 -6.69 6.97 15.53
N ILE A 123 -6.30 5.77 15.94
CA ILE A 123 -6.65 4.52 15.27
C ILE A 123 -7.84 3.89 15.97
N PHE A 124 -8.75 3.33 15.18
CA PHE A 124 -9.87 2.54 15.66
C PHE A 124 -9.73 1.10 15.19
N ASP A 125 -10.20 0.18 16.02
CA ASP A 125 -10.45 -1.17 15.55
C ASP A 125 -11.57 -1.15 14.51
N GLU A 126 -11.48 -2.04 13.52
CA GLU A 126 -12.52 -2.16 12.51
C GLU A 126 -13.83 -2.55 13.20
N PRO A 127 -14.89 -1.74 13.10
CA PRO A 127 -16.15 -2.06 13.74
C PRO A 127 -16.69 -3.35 13.10
N PRO A 128 -17.11 -4.34 13.91
CA PRO A 128 -17.68 -5.57 13.36
C PRO A 128 -18.90 -5.21 12.53
N VAL A 129 -18.88 -5.57 11.24
CA VAL A 129 -20.03 -5.36 10.36
C VAL A 129 -21.16 -6.25 10.87
N ASP A 130 -22.22 -5.62 11.37
CA ASP A 130 -23.38 -6.33 11.89
C ASP A 130 -24.19 -6.91 10.73
N LYS A 131 -23.98 -8.20 10.46
CA LYS A 131 -24.72 -8.98 9.45
C LYS A 131 -26.22 -8.99 9.72
N THR A 132 -26.65 -8.79 10.96
CA THR A 132 -28.07 -8.69 11.32
C THR A 132 -28.69 -7.42 10.75
N TYR A 133 -27.94 -6.32 10.68
CA TYR A 133 -28.43 -5.07 10.12
C TYR A 133 -28.63 -5.16 8.60
N GLU A 134 -27.70 -5.81 7.90
CA GLU A 134 -27.81 -6.06 6.46
C GLU A 134 -29.00 -6.97 6.14
N ALA A 135 -29.15 -8.06 6.90
CA ALA A 135 -30.31 -8.97 6.76
C ALA A 135 -31.65 -8.27 7.07
N ALA A 136 -31.68 -7.37 8.06
CA ALA A 136 -32.86 -6.58 8.38
C ALA A 136 -33.24 -5.62 7.23
N LEU A 137 -32.27 -4.96 6.59
CA LEU A 137 -32.52 -4.13 5.42
C LEU A 137 -33.02 -4.95 4.22
N GLU A 138 -32.45 -6.12 3.99
CA GLU A 138 -32.88 -7.01 2.90
C GLU A 138 -34.32 -7.50 3.12
N THR A 139 -34.66 -7.90 4.34
CA THR A 139 -36.03 -8.32 4.70
C THR A 139 -37.04 -7.19 4.53
N ILE A 140 -36.71 -5.96 4.90
CA ILE A 140 -37.56 -4.77 4.65
C ILE A 140 -37.79 -4.58 3.15
N GLN A 141 -36.74 -4.67 2.32
CA GLN A 141 -36.88 -4.55 0.86
C GLN A 141 -37.74 -5.68 0.27
N ASN A 142 -37.55 -6.91 0.75
CA ASN A 142 -38.34 -8.05 0.30
C ASN A 142 -39.82 -7.90 0.70
N MET A 143 -40.12 -7.37 1.88
CA MET A 143 -41.49 -7.04 2.27
C MET A 143 -42.11 -6.00 1.34
N SER A 144 -41.38 -4.95 0.94
CA SER A 144 -41.89 -3.96 -0.02
C SER A 144 -42.27 -4.61 -1.36
N LYS A 145 -41.40 -5.48 -1.91
CA LYS A 145 -41.67 -6.22 -3.16
C LYS A 145 -42.90 -7.12 -3.06
N VAL A 146 -43.12 -7.74 -1.90
CA VAL A 146 -44.31 -8.58 -1.64
C VAL A 146 -45.57 -7.73 -1.63
N VAL A 147 -45.55 -6.54 -1.01
CA VAL A 147 -46.67 -5.59 -1.02
C VAL A 147 -47.01 -5.15 -2.45
N ASP A 148 -46.02 -4.79 -3.26
CA ASP A 148 -46.22 -4.42 -4.66
C ASP A 148 -46.80 -5.59 -5.48
N SER A 149 -46.32 -6.80 -5.24
CA SER A 149 -46.80 -8.02 -5.89
C SER A 149 -48.25 -8.35 -5.50
N LEU A 150 -48.63 -8.14 -4.24
CA LEU A 150 -50.00 -8.29 -3.75
C LEU A 150 -50.92 -7.26 -4.40
N TYR A 151 -50.50 -6.00 -4.48
CA TYR A 151 -51.28 -4.93 -5.13
C TYR A 151 -51.53 -5.25 -6.61
N ASN A 152 -50.50 -5.71 -7.34
CA ASN A 152 -50.60 -6.13 -8.73
C ASN A 152 -51.52 -7.35 -8.92
N LYS A 153 -51.54 -8.30 -7.98
CA LYS A 153 -52.45 -9.45 -8.02
C LYS A 153 -53.90 -9.04 -7.72
N ALA A 154 -54.11 -8.19 -6.73
CA ALA A 154 -55.44 -7.68 -6.39
C ALA A 154 -56.07 -6.91 -7.57
N LYS A 155 -55.29 -6.05 -8.23
CA LYS A 155 -55.71 -5.29 -9.42
C LYS A 155 -56.05 -6.16 -10.64
N LYS A 156 -55.61 -7.43 -10.68
CA LYS A 156 -55.98 -8.38 -11.75
C LYS A 156 -57.29 -9.13 -11.48
N LEU A 157 -57.80 -9.09 -10.24
CA LEU A 157 -59.00 -9.80 -9.80
C LEU A 157 -60.26 -8.91 -9.79
N THR A 158 -60.09 -7.59 -9.86
CA THR A 158 -61.12 -6.56 -10.09
C THR A 158 -60.95 -5.95 -11.46
#